data_AF-A0A7K0ZDE6-F1
#
_entry.id   AF-A0A7K0ZDE6-F1
#
_cell.length_a   1.000
_cell.length_b   1.000
_cell.length_c   1.000
_cell.angle_alpha   90.00
_cell.angle_beta   90.00
_cell.angle_gamma   90.00
#
_symmetry.space_group_name_H-M   'P 1'
#
loop_
_entity.id
_entity.type
_entity.pdbx_description
1 polymer ?
#
loop_
_entity_poly.entity_id
_entity_poly.type
_entity_poly.pdbx_seq_one_letter_code
_entity_poly.pdbx_strand_id
1 'polypeptide(L)'
;MNDADLERRSRLLALKLRALVREHLGLASDPEGSPEVFGLGAAFVTSDATWVLIDGESSRALGPVLAWTSRFEKPVHLLVERDSGIIARRAQFFTSSITVWHVNDRSLLPAVAEPHLPNVEAKPEHVAMMDLIASSGADALIEHGIVVGEVRGLEMCRVVDDNTTGESRLEVGMGVNDREAFAMVHGELPKEEALRNVIEAVAVHREPDAMVHPFNQFGAERMHRWRAMNNPASIGFADLSPADPPVRRTNLKDAVPCVALGTTLEGESSVAVFVQGIDLDVVPFAVDAASRCGVRRAVVVARAKDVTPSMQKMGERASIPVSFQYLNI
;
A
#
# COMPACT_ATOMS: atom_id res chain seq x y z
N MET A 1 -8.02 25.65 -0.23
CA MET A 1 -7.00 26.30 -1.07
C MET A 1 -7.76 26.88 -2.26
N ASN A 2 -7.61 28.18 -2.57
CA ASN A 2 -8.35 28.79 -3.68
C ASN A 2 -7.65 28.46 -5.01
N ASP A 3 -8.35 28.52 -6.14
CA ASP A 3 -7.84 28.15 -7.48
C ASP A 3 -6.56 28.92 -7.85
N ALA A 4 -6.49 30.20 -7.48
CA ALA A 4 -5.30 31.02 -7.70
C ALA A 4 -4.04 30.50 -6.98
N ASP A 5 -4.21 29.89 -5.79
CA ASP A 5 -3.09 29.30 -5.04
C ASP A 5 -2.62 28.00 -5.68
N LEU A 6 -3.56 27.19 -6.19
CA LEU A 6 -3.27 25.95 -6.92
C LEU A 6 -2.51 26.23 -8.22
N GLU A 7 -2.96 27.22 -8.99
CA GLU A 7 -2.24 27.66 -10.19
C GLU A 7 -0.85 28.19 -9.87
N ARG A 8 -0.72 29.00 -8.81
CA ARG A 8 0.58 29.53 -8.38
C ARG A 8 1.52 28.38 -7.99
N ARG A 9 1.03 27.39 -7.23
CA ARG A 9 1.79 26.21 -6.84
C ARG A 9 2.24 25.41 -8.07
N SER A 10 1.34 25.16 -9.02
CA SER A 10 1.67 24.48 -10.28
C SER A 10 2.76 25.21 -11.07
N ARG A 11 2.67 26.54 -11.21
CA ARG A 11 3.70 27.36 -11.87
C ARG A 11 5.06 27.28 -11.16
N LEU A 12 5.07 27.30 -9.83
CA LEU A 12 6.31 27.17 -9.04
C LEU A 12 6.95 25.79 -9.19
N LEU A 13 6.16 24.72 -9.21
CA LEU A 13 6.66 23.36 -9.43
C LEU A 13 7.25 23.19 -10.84
N ALA A 14 6.60 23.75 -11.86
CA ALA A 14 7.12 23.75 -13.22
C ALA A 14 8.44 24.52 -13.35
N LEU A 15 8.57 25.66 -12.66
CA LEU A 15 9.82 26.42 -12.59
C LEU A 15 10.93 25.64 -11.88
N LYS A 16 10.60 25.01 -10.73
CA LYS A 16 11.52 24.16 -9.99
C LYS A 16 12.01 22.98 -10.82
N LEU A 17 11.10 22.24 -11.46
CA LEU A 17 11.45 21.11 -12.31
C LEU A 17 12.40 21.54 -13.43
N ARG A 18 12.09 22.61 -14.19
CA ARG A 18 12.97 23.09 -15.26
C ARG A 18 14.35 23.50 -14.73
N ALA A 19 14.42 24.16 -13.57
CA ALA A 19 15.69 24.54 -12.97
C ALA A 19 16.53 23.31 -12.58
N LEU A 20 15.90 22.27 -12.00
CA LEU A 20 16.57 21.01 -11.65
C LEU A 20 17.09 20.28 -12.90
N VAL A 21 16.28 20.21 -13.97
CA VAL A 21 16.69 19.59 -15.24
C VAL A 21 17.86 20.36 -15.86
N ARG A 22 17.79 21.69 -15.90
CA ARG A 22 18.87 22.54 -16.43
C ARG A 22 20.19 22.31 -15.70
N GLU A 23 20.14 22.30 -14.37
CA GLU A 23 21.32 22.12 -13.51
C GLU A 23 21.90 20.72 -13.64
N HIS A 24 21.05 19.69 -13.65
CA HIS A 24 21.47 18.30 -13.82
C HIS A 24 22.13 18.03 -15.17
N LEU A 25 21.62 18.65 -16.24
CA LEU A 25 22.18 18.52 -17.59
C LEU A 25 23.37 19.47 -17.86
N GLY A 26 23.74 20.32 -16.90
CA GLY A 26 24.85 21.27 -17.05
C GLY A 26 24.63 22.34 -18.12
N LEU A 27 23.37 22.71 -18.38
CA LEU A 27 23.01 23.63 -19.47
C LEU A 27 23.17 25.10 -19.05
N ALA A 28 23.70 25.91 -19.98
CA ALA A 28 23.87 27.36 -19.78
C ALA A 28 22.56 28.15 -19.91
N SER A 29 21.58 27.60 -20.61
CA SER A 29 20.23 28.15 -20.81
C SER A 29 19.17 27.14 -20.44
N ASP A 30 17.90 27.56 -20.41
CA ASP A 30 16.79 26.64 -20.15
C ASP A 30 16.75 25.49 -21.19
N PRO A 31 16.46 24.25 -20.76
CA PRO A 31 16.35 23.11 -21.65
C PRO A 31 15.20 23.28 -22.64
N GLU A 32 15.38 22.80 -23.88
CA GLU A 32 14.30 22.72 -24.86
C GLU A 32 13.30 21.64 -24.48
N GLY A 33 12.00 21.98 -24.49
CA GLY A 33 10.93 21.07 -24.14
C GLY A 33 9.63 21.79 -23.79
N SER A 34 8.56 21.02 -23.56
CA SER A 34 7.26 21.54 -23.15
C SER A 34 6.95 21.20 -21.69
N PRO A 35 6.48 22.16 -20.88
CA PRO A 35 5.84 21.84 -19.61
C PRO A 35 4.50 21.15 -19.89
N GLU A 36 4.20 20.12 -19.11
CA GLU A 36 2.98 19.33 -19.23
C GLU A 36 2.20 19.29 -17.91
N VAL A 37 0.88 19.19 -17.99
CA VAL A 37 0.03 19.09 -16.80
C VAL A 37 0.12 17.68 -16.21
N PHE A 38 0.49 17.62 -14.93
CA PHE A 38 0.54 16.38 -14.16
C PHE A 38 -0.03 16.60 -12.75
N GLY A 39 -1.07 15.85 -12.39
CA GLY A 39 -1.86 16.12 -11.19
C GLY A 39 -1.13 15.93 -9.86
N LEU A 40 -0.02 15.17 -9.83
CA LEU A 40 0.76 14.93 -8.61
C LEU A 40 2.01 15.82 -8.50
N GLY A 41 2.19 16.80 -9.39
CA GLY A 41 3.32 17.72 -9.33
C GLY A 41 3.53 18.48 -10.63
N ALA A 42 4.71 18.35 -11.22
CA ALA A 42 5.03 18.98 -12.50
C ALA A 42 5.66 17.97 -13.47
N ALA A 43 5.45 18.19 -14.76
CA ALA A 43 6.11 17.42 -15.79
C ALA A 43 6.70 18.32 -16.88
N PHE A 44 7.79 17.84 -17.48
CA PHE A 44 8.53 18.52 -18.52
C PHE A 44 9.04 17.50 -19.53
N VAL A 45 8.64 17.65 -20.79
CA VAL A 45 8.94 16.69 -21.86
C VAL A 45 9.95 17.31 -22.82
N THR A 46 11.11 16.68 -22.96
CA THR A 46 12.14 17.07 -23.93
C THR A 46 12.07 16.17 -25.17
N SER A 47 12.96 16.36 -26.15
CA SER A 47 13.13 15.42 -27.25
C SER A 47 13.46 14.01 -26.77
N ASP A 48 14.23 13.89 -25.68
CA ASP A 48 14.90 12.64 -25.31
C ASP A 48 14.27 11.94 -24.10
N ALA A 49 13.59 12.69 -23.22
CA ALA A 49 13.10 12.14 -21.96
C ALA A 49 11.82 12.85 -21.47
N THR A 50 11.12 12.17 -20.57
CA THR A 50 10.01 12.74 -19.79
C THR A 50 10.45 12.91 -18.34
N TRP A 51 10.50 14.15 -17.86
CA TRP A 51 10.87 14.49 -16.50
C TRP A 51 9.63 14.76 -15.68
N VAL A 52 9.52 14.15 -14.50
CA VAL A 52 8.37 14.32 -13.61
C VAL A 52 8.86 14.60 -12.21
N LEU A 53 8.43 15.73 -11.63
CA LEU A 53 8.64 16.08 -10.23
C LEU A 53 7.37 15.79 -9.45
N ILE A 54 7.48 14.98 -8.39
CA ILE A 54 6.38 14.73 -7.45
C ILE A 54 6.37 15.81 -6.38
N ASP A 55 5.17 16.32 -6.09
CA ASP A 55 4.92 17.27 -5.01
C ASP A 55 4.32 16.54 -3.80
N GLY A 56 5.08 16.46 -2.71
CA GLY A 56 4.60 15.89 -1.45
C GLY A 56 4.95 14.40 -1.25
N GLU A 57 3.99 13.63 -0.76
CA GLU A 57 4.17 12.20 -0.49
C GLU A 57 4.31 11.42 -1.79
N SER A 58 5.32 10.55 -1.87
CA SER A 58 5.77 9.99 -3.15
C SER A 58 5.84 8.47 -3.18
N SER A 59 5.74 7.83 -2.01
CA SER A 59 5.71 6.37 -1.82
C SER A 59 4.74 5.63 -2.76
N ARG A 60 3.70 6.32 -3.25
CA ARG A 60 2.65 5.78 -4.15
C ARG A 60 2.55 6.46 -5.52
N ALA A 61 3.60 7.17 -5.93
CA ALA A 61 3.56 7.99 -7.15
C ALA A 61 3.95 7.22 -8.42
N LEU A 62 4.60 6.06 -8.31
CA LEU A 62 5.18 5.37 -9.47
C LEU A 62 4.12 4.94 -10.47
N GLY A 63 3.03 4.33 -10.01
CA GLY A 63 1.94 3.88 -10.86
C GLY A 63 1.30 5.01 -11.67
N PRO A 64 0.83 6.10 -11.03
CA PRO A 64 0.35 7.29 -11.73
C PRO A 64 1.36 7.86 -12.74
N VAL A 65 2.65 7.88 -12.42
CA VAL A 65 3.72 8.33 -13.33
C VAL A 65 3.79 7.41 -14.55
N LEU A 66 3.84 6.09 -14.37
CA LEU A 66 3.92 5.13 -15.48
C LEU A 66 2.67 5.17 -16.37
N ALA A 67 1.48 5.28 -15.76
CA ALA A 67 0.23 5.43 -16.49
C ALA A 67 0.25 6.70 -17.36
N TRP A 68 0.64 7.84 -16.78
CA TRP A 68 0.63 9.13 -17.46
C TRP A 68 1.73 9.23 -18.53
N THR A 69 2.94 8.76 -18.24
CA THR A 69 4.11 8.83 -19.14
C THR A 69 4.03 7.87 -20.32
N SER A 70 3.18 6.83 -20.23
CA SER A 70 3.02 5.82 -21.27
C SER A 70 2.72 6.38 -22.67
N ARG A 71 2.10 7.56 -22.76
CA ARG A 71 1.76 8.23 -24.02
C ARG A 71 2.94 8.88 -24.74
N PHE A 72 4.06 9.08 -24.06
CA PHE A 72 5.24 9.73 -24.64
C PHE A 72 6.25 8.73 -25.19
N GLU A 73 6.24 7.48 -24.70
CA GLU A 73 7.16 6.41 -25.12
C GLU A 73 8.65 6.80 -25.01
N LYS A 74 8.99 7.60 -23.99
CA LYS A 74 10.35 8.08 -23.71
C LYS A 74 10.86 7.55 -22.36
N PRO A 75 12.19 7.51 -22.16
CA PRO A 75 12.78 7.37 -20.83
C PRO A 75 12.17 8.33 -19.82
N VAL A 76 11.89 7.82 -18.62
CA VAL A 76 11.27 8.58 -17.53
C VAL A 76 12.32 8.92 -16.49
N HIS A 77 12.43 10.20 -16.15
CA HIS A 77 13.22 10.69 -15.02
C HIS A 77 12.25 11.16 -13.93
N LEU A 78 12.12 10.37 -12.87
CA LEU A 78 11.21 10.62 -11.76
C LEU A 78 11.95 11.25 -10.59
N LEU A 79 11.62 12.51 -10.28
CA LEU A 79 12.25 13.33 -9.25
C LEU A 79 11.33 13.39 -8.03
N VAL A 80 11.86 13.01 -6.87
CA VAL A 80 11.12 12.99 -5.60
C VAL A 80 11.97 13.50 -4.45
N GLU A 81 11.33 14.15 -3.48
CA GLU A 81 12.00 14.68 -2.28
C GLU A 81 11.94 13.71 -1.09
N ARG A 82 10.99 12.78 -1.10
CA ARG A 82 10.81 11.76 -0.06
C ARG A 82 10.72 10.39 -0.72
N ASP A 83 10.76 9.32 0.08
CA ASP A 83 10.46 7.93 -0.32
C ASP A 83 11.21 7.40 -1.56
N SER A 84 12.31 8.06 -1.96
CA SER A 84 13.02 7.77 -3.21
C SER A 84 13.52 6.33 -3.27
N GLY A 85 13.86 5.75 -2.12
CA GLY A 85 14.27 4.37 -1.97
C GLY A 85 13.16 3.35 -2.28
N ILE A 86 11.94 3.55 -1.77
CA ILE A 86 10.77 2.70 -2.07
C ILE A 86 10.51 2.73 -3.58
N ILE A 87 10.49 3.93 -4.16
CA ILE A 87 10.18 4.13 -5.57
C ILE A 87 11.26 3.51 -6.44
N ALA A 88 12.54 3.70 -6.10
CA ALA A 88 13.67 3.08 -6.80
C ALA A 88 13.60 1.55 -6.73
N ARG A 89 13.28 0.97 -5.57
CA ARG A 89 13.07 -0.49 -5.43
C ARG A 89 11.96 -0.97 -6.35
N ARG A 90 10.81 -0.29 -6.39
CA ARG A 90 9.68 -0.67 -7.25
C ARG A 90 9.98 -0.50 -8.75
N ALA A 91 10.69 0.56 -9.13
CA ALA A 91 11.03 0.86 -10.51
C ALA A 91 11.91 -0.21 -11.17
N GLN A 92 12.70 -0.95 -10.38
CA GLN A 92 13.53 -2.07 -10.87
C GLN A 92 12.71 -3.22 -11.49
N PHE A 93 11.43 -3.31 -11.18
CA PHE A 93 10.54 -4.36 -11.68
C PHE A 93 9.80 -3.98 -12.96
N PHE A 94 10.23 -2.94 -13.67
CA PHE A 94 9.64 -2.53 -14.94
C PHE A 94 10.67 -2.56 -16.06
N THR A 95 10.23 -2.96 -17.25
CA THR A 95 11.08 -2.99 -18.45
C THR A 95 11.29 -1.61 -19.07
N SER A 96 10.47 -0.63 -18.69
CA SER A 96 10.59 0.75 -19.15
C SER A 96 11.84 1.41 -18.55
N SER A 97 12.53 2.26 -19.33
CA SER A 97 13.67 3.03 -18.84
C SER A 97 13.19 4.09 -17.84
N ILE A 98 13.32 3.80 -16.55
CA ILE A 98 12.91 4.67 -15.45
C ILE A 98 14.13 4.95 -14.58
N THR A 99 14.51 6.22 -14.47
CA THR A 99 15.55 6.67 -13.53
C THR A 99 14.89 7.46 -12.41
N VAL A 100 15.08 7.02 -11.17
CA VAL A 100 14.56 7.70 -9.98
C VAL A 100 15.66 8.57 -9.38
N TRP A 101 15.33 9.83 -9.09
CA TRP A 101 16.21 10.84 -8.55
C TRP A 101 15.68 11.34 -7.21
N HIS A 102 16.56 11.36 -6.22
CA HIS A 102 16.33 12.11 -4.99
C HIS A 102 16.73 13.57 -5.22
N VAL A 103 15.77 14.48 -5.02
CA VAL A 103 16.01 15.91 -5.08
C VAL A 103 16.63 16.35 -3.76
N ASN A 104 17.92 16.71 -3.79
CA ASN A 104 18.64 17.27 -2.66
C ASN A 104 18.95 18.74 -2.96
N ASP A 105 18.12 19.63 -2.43
CA ASP A 105 18.10 21.06 -2.77
C ASP A 105 17.99 21.31 -4.28
N ARG A 106 19.13 21.58 -4.92
CA ARG A 106 19.25 21.88 -6.35
C ARG A 106 19.88 20.74 -7.16
N SER A 107 20.37 19.71 -6.47
CA SER A 107 21.06 18.58 -7.08
C SER A 107 20.12 17.38 -7.19
N LEU A 108 20.30 16.60 -8.27
CA LEU A 108 19.65 15.31 -8.44
C LEU A 108 20.64 14.20 -8.12
N LEU A 109 20.37 13.46 -7.06
CA LEU A 109 21.15 12.29 -6.66
C LEU A 109 20.43 11.02 -7.16
N PRO A 110 21.12 10.06 -7.79
CA PRO A 110 20.50 8.79 -8.14
C PRO A 110 19.91 8.14 -6.89
N ALA A 111 18.62 7.79 -6.94
CA ALA A 111 17.98 7.13 -5.81
C ALA A 111 18.49 5.69 -5.70
N VAL A 112 18.89 5.30 -4.49
CA VAL A 112 19.30 3.93 -4.19
C VAL A 112 18.07 3.18 -3.72
N ALA A 113 17.77 2.05 -4.36
CA ALA A 113 16.70 1.16 -3.92
C ALA A 113 16.92 0.75 -2.46
N GLU A 114 15.97 1.08 -1.60
CA GLU A 114 16.04 0.71 -0.20
C GLU A 114 15.71 -0.80 -0.05
N PRO A 115 16.31 -1.51 0.91
CA PRO A 115 15.94 -2.90 1.17
C PRO A 115 14.50 -3.02 1.67
N HIS A 116 13.90 -4.19 1.51
CA HIS A 116 12.61 -4.50 2.14
C HIS A 116 12.69 -4.31 3.66
N LEU A 117 11.55 -3.97 4.27
CA LEU A 117 11.43 -3.96 5.73
C LEU A 117 11.89 -5.32 6.29
N PRO A 118 12.67 -5.35 7.37
CA PRO A 118 13.09 -6.62 7.96
C PRO A 118 11.85 -7.43 8.40
N ASN A 119 11.94 -8.75 8.29
CA ASN A 119 10.97 -9.63 8.90
C ASN A 119 11.19 -9.58 10.42
N VAL A 120 10.14 -9.18 11.14
CA VAL A 120 10.17 -9.10 12.60
C VAL A 120 9.26 -10.20 13.12
N GLU A 121 9.82 -11.11 13.90
CA GLU A 121 9.01 -12.10 14.62
C GLU A 121 8.26 -11.41 15.76
N ALA A 122 7.01 -11.82 15.99
CA ALA A 122 6.26 -11.36 17.14
C ALA A 122 6.90 -11.87 18.43
N LYS A 123 6.84 -11.05 19.49
CA LYS A 123 7.33 -11.45 20.80
C LYS A 123 6.58 -12.68 21.31
N PRO A 124 7.24 -13.65 21.97
CA PRO A 124 6.57 -14.81 22.54
C PRO A 124 5.39 -14.44 23.45
N GLU A 125 5.54 -13.36 24.24
CA GLU A 125 4.50 -12.83 25.12
C GLU A 125 3.29 -12.31 24.34
N HIS A 126 3.50 -11.77 23.14
CA HIS A 126 2.41 -11.33 22.26
C HIS A 126 1.72 -12.52 21.60
N VAL A 127 2.50 -13.49 21.14
CA VAL A 127 1.99 -14.73 20.54
C VAL A 127 1.11 -15.49 21.53
N ALA A 128 1.46 -15.48 22.82
CA ALA A 128 0.66 -16.10 23.87
C ALA A 128 -0.77 -15.51 24.01
N MET A 129 -1.02 -14.31 23.48
CA MET A 129 -2.36 -13.70 23.48
C MET A 129 -3.23 -14.10 22.28
N MET A 130 -2.67 -14.80 21.28
CA MET A 130 -3.43 -15.20 20.10
C MET A 130 -4.60 -16.12 20.44
N ASP A 131 -4.42 -17.03 21.41
CA ASP A 131 -5.49 -17.94 21.86
C ASP A 131 -6.66 -17.18 22.49
N LEU A 132 -6.38 -16.13 23.27
CA LEU A 132 -7.40 -15.25 23.86
C LEU A 132 -8.18 -14.49 22.79
N ILE A 133 -7.49 -13.99 21.76
CA ILE A 133 -8.12 -13.29 20.63
C ILE A 133 -9.04 -14.26 19.87
N ALA A 134 -8.53 -15.46 19.56
CA ALA A 134 -9.26 -16.50 18.86
C ALA A 134 -10.48 -17.00 19.65
N SER A 135 -10.31 -17.26 20.95
CA SER A 135 -11.42 -17.71 21.81
C SER A 135 -12.53 -16.66 21.91
N SER A 136 -12.19 -15.37 21.80
CA SER A 136 -13.14 -14.25 21.80
C SER A 136 -13.89 -14.09 20.47
N GLY A 137 -13.55 -14.84 19.42
CA GLY A 137 -14.25 -14.87 18.14
C GLY A 137 -13.64 -14.01 17.03
N ALA A 138 -12.42 -13.49 17.21
CA ALA A 138 -11.68 -12.78 16.18
C ALA A 138 -10.61 -13.67 15.53
N ASP A 139 -10.21 -13.34 14.30
CA ASP A 139 -9.07 -13.95 13.64
C ASP A 139 -7.77 -13.36 14.23
N ALA A 140 -6.97 -14.18 14.90
CA ALA A 140 -5.66 -13.77 15.41
C ALA A 140 -4.59 -13.91 14.33
N LEU A 141 -3.88 -12.83 14.01
CA LEU A 141 -2.83 -12.84 13.00
C LEU A 141 -1.64 -11.96 13.39
N ILE A 142 -0.52 -12.17 12.69
CA ILE A 142 0.70 -11.39 12.85
C ILE A 142 0.93 -10.59 11.56
N GLU A 143 1.06 -9.28 11.67
CA GLU A 143 1.49 -8.41 10.57
C GLU A 143 2.68 -7.57 11.06
N HIS A 144 3.82 -7.68 10.38
CA HIS A 144 5.06 -6.99 10.72
C HIS A 144 5.53 -7.20 12.17
N GLY A 145 5.36 -8.42 12.68
CA GLY A 145 5.71 -8.81 14.05
C GLY A 145 4.72 -8.33 15.11
N ILE A 146 3.58 -7.77 14.70
CA ILE A 146 2.55 -7.30 15.62
C ILE A 146 1.37 -8.27 15.60
N VAL A 147 1.00 -8.79 16.76
CA VAL A 147 -0.21 -9.61 16.93
C VAL A 147 -1.43 -8.70 16.93
N VAL A 148 -2.39 -8.99 16.05
CA VAL A 148 -3.65 -8.27 15.91
C VAL A 148 -4.82 -9.25 15.91
N GLY A 149 -5.98 -8.79 16.36
CA GLY A 149 -7.26 -9.48 16.21
C GLY A 149 -8.13 -8.78 15.18
N GLU A 150 -8.53 -9.51 14.16
CA GLU A 150 -9.39 -9.00 13.09
C GLU A 150 -10.79 -9.61 13.14
N VAL A 151 -11.81 -8.79 12.88
CA VAL A 151 -13.17 -9.27 12.59
C VAL A 151 -13.37 -9.13 11.08
N ARG A 152 -13.21 -10.23 10.34
CA ARG A 152 -13.36 -10.28 8.87
C ARG A 152 -12.57 -9.17 8.16
N GLY A 153 -11.31 -8.99 8.55
CA GLY A 153 -10.41 -7.97 8.00
C GLY A 153 -10.42 -6.61 8.71
N LEU A 154 -11.25 -6.38 9.72
CA LEU A 154 -11.20 -5.15 10.54
C LEU A 154 -10.35 -5.37 11.78
N GLU A 155 -9.23 -4.68 11.91
CA GLU A 155 -8.44 -4.70 13.16
C GLU A 155 -9.27 -4.13 14.32
N MET A 156 -9.60 -4.99 15.27
CA MET A 156 -10.38 -4.66 16.47
C MET A 156 -9.53 -4.63 17.73
N CYS A 157 -8.40 -5.33 17.73
CA CYS A 157 -7.45 -5.26 18.82
C CYS A 157 -6.03 -5.51 18.33
N ARG A 158 -5.06 -5.09 19.14
CA ARG A 158 -3.64 -5.42 18.92
C ARG A 158 -2.92 -5.58 20.24
N VAL A 159 -1.88 -6.40 20.23
CA VAL A 159 -1.02 -6.58 21.39
C VAL A 159 0.09 -5.53 21.36
N VAL A 160 0.29 -4.86 22.48
CA VAL A 160 1.34 -3.86 22.69
C VAL A 160 2.01 -4.12 24.03
N ASP A 161 3.21 -3.58 24.21
CA ASP A 161 3.80 -3.50 25.54
C ASP A 161 3.42 -2.16 26.17
N ASP A 162 3.13 -2.19 27.47
CA ASP A 162 2.97 -0.98 28.24
C ASP A 162 4.30 -0.20 28.31
N ASN A 163 4.24 1.10 28.02
CA ASN A 163 5.45 1.94 27.99
C ASN A 163 6.09 2.14 29.37
N THR A 164 5.33 1.91 30.45
CA THR A 164 5.77 2.10 31.84
C THR A 164 6.22 0.78 32.46
N THR A 165 5.38 -0.27 32.37
CA THR A 165 5.64 -1.56 33.03
C THR A 165 6.39 -2.55 32.13
N GLY A 166 6.32 -2.37 30.81
CA GLY A 166 6.87 -3.32 29.84
C GLY A 166 6.03 -4.59 29.70
N GLU A 167 4.90 -4.70 30.41
CA GLU A 167 4.00 -5.85 30.32
C GLU A 167 3.20 -5.81 29.03
N SER A 168 3.07 -6.97 28.38
CA SER A 168 2.24 -7.08 27.19
C SER A 168 0.76 -7.02 27.57
N ARG A 169 -0.01 -6.20 26.85
CA ARG A 169 -1.46 -6.03 27.03
C ARG A 169 -2.17 -5.94 25.69
N LEU A 170 -3.46 -6.26 25.71
CA LEU A 170 -4.33 -6.13 24.56
C LEU A 170 -4.99 -4.74 24.54
N GLU A 171 -4.77 -3.98 23.47
CA GLU A 171 -5.52 -2.75 23.20
C GLU A 171 -6.69 -3.04 22.27
N VAL A 172 -7.91 -2.69 22.68
CA VAL A 172 -9.15 -2.92 21.93
C VAL A 172 -9.66 -1.61 21.36
N GLY A 173 -9.87 -1.54 20.06
CA GLY A 173 -10.35 -0.38 19.33
C GLY A 173 -9.74 -0.29 17.92
N MET A 174 -10.49 0.34 17.00
CA MET A 174 -10.11 0.47 15.59
C MET A 174 -8.96 1.45 15.32
N GLY A 175 -8.60 2.28 16.30
CA GLY A 175 -7.55 3.28 16.18
C GLY A 175 -7.08 3.75 17.54
N VAL A 176 -6.03 4.59 17.55
CA VAL A 176 -5.41 5.08 18.79
C VAL A 176 -6.44 5.69 19.74
N ASN A 177 -7.29 6.60 19.24
CA ASN A 177 -8.30 7.27 20.06
C ASN A 177 -9.35 6.29 20.63
N ASP A 178 -9.78 5.32 19.83
CA ASP A 178 -10.76 4.31 20.26
C ASP A 178 -10.16 3.40 21.35
N ARG A 179 -8.87 3.06 21.22
CA ARG A 179 -8.13 2.24 22.17
C ARG A 179 -7.90 2.95 23.50
N GLU A 180 -7.54 4.23 23.46
CA GLU A 180 -7.44 5.08 24.66
C GLU A 180 -8.79 5.20 25.37
N ALA A 181 -9.88 5.42 24.62
CA ALA A 181 -11.22 5.50 25.18
C ALA A 181 -11.65 4.17 25.82
N PHE A 182 -11.37 3.04 25.18
CA PHE A 182 -11.69 1.72 25.71
C PHE A 182 -10.97 1.45 27.04
N ALA A 183 -9.67 1.76 27.10
CA ALA A 183 -8.85 1.60 28.30
C ALA A 183 -9.36 2.42 29.49
N MET A 184 -9.82 3.66 29.26
CA MET A 184 -10.41 4.49 30.31
C MET A 184 -11.71 3.90 30.91
N VAL A 185 -12.50 3.18 30.11
CA VAL A 185 -13.78 2.62 30.54
C VAL A 185 -13.64 1.25 31.22
N HIS A 186 -12.73 0.41 30.72
CA HIS A 186 -12.64 -1.00 31.13
C HIS A 186 -11.39 -1.33 31.96
N GLY A 187 -10.47 -0.37 32.17
CA GLY A 187 -9.19 -0.59 32.84
C GLY A 187 -8.14 -1.24 31.93
N GLU A 188 -7.05 -1.73 32.53
CA GLU A 188 -5.84 -2.18 31.80
C GLU A 188 -5.97 -3.56 31.11
N LEU A 189 -6.98 -4.36 31.46
CA LEU A 189 -7.16 -5.71 30.89
C LEU A 189 -8.60 -5.92 30.40
N PRO A 190 -8.82 -6.00 29.07
CA PRO A 190 -10.04 -6.58 28.54
C PRO A 190 -10.09 -8.05 28.97
N LYS A 191 -11.08 -8.43 29.78
CA LYS A 191 -11.41 -9.85 29.98
C LYS A 191 -11.91 -10.42 28.65
N GLU A 192 -11.67 -11.70 28.38
CA GLU A 192 -12.16 -12.41 27.19
C GLU A 192 -13.62 -12.06 26.84
N GLU A 193 -14.48 -12.01 27.85
CA GLU A 193 -15.89 -11.63 27.72
C GLU A 193 -16.10 -10.19 27.19
N ALA A 194 -15.29 -9.23 27.64
CA ALA A 194 -15.36 -7.86 27.15
C ALA A 194 -14.94 -7.77 25.68
N LEU A 195 -13.88 -8.49 25.29
CA LEU A 195 -13.45 -8.58 23.91
C LEU A 195 -14.51 -9.26 23.02
N ARG A 196 -15.09 -10.37 23.50
CA ARG A 196 -16.17 -11.10 22.83
C ARG A 196 -17.37 -10.19 22.56
N ASN A 197 -17.82 -9.42 23.55
CA ASN A 197 -18.95 -8.49 23.39
C ASN A 197 -18.70 -7.43 22.30
N VAL A 198 -17.46 -6.90 22.23
CA VAL A 198 -17.07 -5.94 21.19
C VAL A 198 -17.05 -6.60 19.82
N ILE A 199 -16.49 -7.82 19.72
CA ILE A 199 -16.40 -8.57 18.47
C ILE A 199 -17.79 -8.91 17.94
N GLU A 200 -18.68 -9.41 18.79
CA GLU A 200 -20.06 -9.77 18.40
C GLU A 200 -20.84 -8.54 17.89
N ALA A 201 -20.66 -7.39 18.55
CA ALA A 201 -21.29 -6.13 18.12
C ALA A 201 -20.78 -5.65 16.75
N VAL A 202 -19.53 -5.95 16.38
CA VAL A 202 -18.95 -5.57 15.08
C VAL A 202 -19.29 -6.58 13.99
N ALA A 203 -19.33 -7.88 14.32
CA ALA A 203 -19.51 -8.96 13.37
C ALA A 203 -20.80 -8.82 12.55
N VAL A 204 -21.90 -8.42 13.19
CA VAL A 204 -23.21 -8.20 12.54
C VAL A 204 -23.15 -7.15 11.41
N HIS A 205 -22.24 -6.19 11.50
CA HIS A 205 -22.07 -5.16 10.49
C HIS A 205 -21.19 -5.60 9.32
N ARG A 206 -20.43 -6.70 9.45
CA ARG A 206 -19.49 -7.20 8.42
C ARG A 206 -20.01 -8.42 7.67
N GLU A 207 -21.32 -8.66 7.72
CA GLU A 207 -22.00 -9.62 6.86
C GLU A 207 -22.13 -9.11 5.41
N PRO A 208 -22.11 -10.00 4.39
CA PRO A 208 -22.23 -9.63 2.98
C PRO A 208 -23.44 -8.74 2.63
N ASP A 209 -24.53 -8.80 3.42
CA ASP A 209 -25.77 -8.05 3.21
C ASP A 209 -26.07 -7.06 4.36
N ALA A 210 -25.07 -6.75 5.19
CA ALA A 210 -25.25 -5.79 6.27
C ALA A 210 -25.61 -4.39 5.71
N MET A 211 -26.49 -3.67 6.41
CA MET A 211 -26.74 -2.27 6.10
C MET A 211 -25.45 -1.46 6.14
N VAL A 212 -25.39 -0.41 5.32
CA VAL A 212 -24.24 0.49 5.25
C VAL A 212 -23.87 0.99 6.65
N HIS A 213 -22.64 0.71 7.07
CA HIS A 213 -22.12 1.06 8.39
C HIS A 213 -20.62 1.38 8.29
N PRO A 214 -20.06 2.32 9.06
CA PRO A 214 -18.62 2.57 9.04
C PRO A 214 -17.75 1.30 9.17
N PHE A 215 -18.18 0.34 10.00
CA PHE A 215 -17.50 -0.94 10.17
C PHE A 215 -17.47 -1.84 8.94
N ASN A 216 -18.30 -1.67 7.91
CA ASN A 216 -18.16 -2.40 6.64
C ASN A 216 -17.52 -1.60 5.51
N GLN A 217 -17.15 -0.34 5.79
CA GLN A 217 -16.42 0.50 4.84
C GLN A 217 -14.92 0.51 5.10
N PHE A 218 -14.48 0.34 6.36
CA PHE A 218 -13.06 0.26 6.70
C PHE A 218 -12.46 -1.13 6.46
N GLY A 219 -11.18 -1.17 6.05
CA GLY A 219 -10.44 -2.41 5.81
C GLY A 219 -11.10 -3.29 4.75
N ALA A 220 -11.65 -2.70 3.68
CA ALA A 220 -12.33 -3.43 2.62
C ALA A 220 -11.40 -4.40 1.91
N GLU A 221 -10.15 -3.99 1.67
CA GLU A 221 -9.10 -4.85 1.12
C GLU A 221 -8.80 -6.06 2.00
N ARG A 222 -8.74 -5.88 3.33
CA ARG A 222 -8.55 -6.98 4.28
C ARG A 222 -9.80 -7.87 4.37
N MET A 223 -10.99 -7.30 4.18
CA MET A 223 -12.22 -8.09 4.03
C MET A 223 -12.16 -8.99 2.79
N HIS A 224 -11.69 -8.46 1.66
CA HIS A 224 -11.54 -9.23 0.43
C HIS A 224 -10.51 -10.35 0.61
N ARG A 225 -9.38 -10.07 1.29
CA ARG A 225 -8.40 -11.10 1.67
C ARG A 225 -9.03 -12.18 2.55
N TRP A 226 -9.78 -11.79 3.58
CA TRP A 226 -10.46 -12.73 4.47
C TRP A 226 -11.43 -13.63 3.69
N ARG A 227 -12.24 -13.06 2.79
CA ARG A 227 -13.15 -13.84 1.92
C ARG A 227 -12.37 -14.82 1.04
N ALA A 228 -11.29 -14.36 0.43
CA ALA A 228 -10.45 -15.21 -0.42
C ALA A 228 -9.75 -16.32 0.37
N MET A 229 -9.30 -16.08 1.60
CA MET A 229 -8.72 -17.14 2.44
C MET A 229 -9.74 -18.23 2.80
N ASN A 230 -11.02 -17.88 2.96
CA ASN A 230 -12.09 -18.84 3.19
C ASN A 230 -12.52 -19.60 1.93
N ASN A 231 -12.23 -19.06 0.75
CA ASN A 231 -12.48 -19.72 -0.54
C ASN A 231 -11.39 -19.35 -1.57
N PRO A 232 -10.16 -19.91 -1.48
CA PRO A 232 -9.05 -19.50 -2.33
C PRO A 232 -9.31 -19.70 -3.83
N ALA A 233 -10.08 -20.75 -4.16
CA ALA A 233 -10.44 -21.08 -5.54
C ALA A 233 -11.23 -19.96 -6.23
N SER A 234 -11.93 -19.10 -5.47
CA SER A 234 -12.66 -17.94 -6.02
C SER A 234 -11.78 -16.94 -6.76
N ILE A 235 -10.47 -16.94 -6.49
CA ILE A 235 -9.48 -16.08 -7.16
C ILE A 235 -8.33 -16.89 -7.77
N GLY A 236 -8.54 -18.19 -8.04
CA GLY A 236 -7.56 -19.03 -8.71
C GLY A 236 -6.44 -19.58 -7.83
N PHE A 237 -6.61 -19.60 -6.51
CA PHE A 237 -5.66 -20.18 -5.57
C PHE A 237 -6.15 -21.52 -5.00
N ALA A 238 -5.22 -22.42 -4.67
CA ALA A 238 -5.46 -23.65 -3.93
C ALA A 238 -5.43 -23.41 -2.41
N ASP A 239 -4.52 -22.55 -1.96
CA ASP A 239 -4.34 -22.15 -0.58
C ASP A 239 -3.91 -20.67 -0.51
N LEU A 240 -4.20 -20.02 0.62
CA LEU A 240 -3.78 -18.65 0.91
C LEU A 240 -3.52 -18.50 2.41
N SER A 241 -2.45 -17.82 2.76
CA SER A 241 -2.17 -17.36 4.12
C SER A 241 -1.81 -15.87 4.14
N PRO A 242 -2.08 -15.14 5.24
CA PRO A 242 -1.66 -13.75 5.40
C PRO A 242 -0.16 -13.58 5.14
N ALA A 243 0.21 -12.49 4.46
CA ALA A 243 1.60 -12.11 4.29
C ALA A 243 1.80 -10.62 4.57
N ASP A 244 2.98 -10.27 5.07
CA ASP A 244 3.35 -8.88 5.32
C ASP A 244 3.37 -8.06 4.02
N PRO A 245 2.64 -6.94 3.95
CA PRO A 245 2.77 -6.02 2.83
C PRO A 245 4.19 -5.40 2.76
N PRO A 246 4.63 -4.88 1.61
CA PRO A 246 5.94 -4.23 1.47
C PRO A 246 6.10 -2.94 2.27
N VAL A 247 5.00 -2.35 2.73
CA VAL A 247 4.97 -1.13 3.53
C VAL A 247 4.02 -1.31 4.72
N ARG A 248 4.37 -0.71 5.86
CA ARG A 248 3.51 -0.74 7.05
C ARG A 248 2.29 0.14 6.83
N ARG A 249 1.13 -0.34 7.27
CA ARG A 249 -0.05 0.51 7.43
C ARG A 249 0.14 1.41 8.65
N THR A 250 -0.08 2.70 8.48
CA THR A 250 0.00 3.70 9.55
C THR A 250 -1.34 4.02 10.18
N ASN A 251 -2.42 3.97 9.40
CA ASN A 251 -3.78 4.24 9.86
C ASN A 251 -4.76 3.21 9.28
N LEU A 252 -5.74 2.80 10.07
CA LEU A 252 -6.81 1.90 9.62
C LEU A 252 -7.63 2.52 8.48
N LYS A 253 -7.75 3.85 8.45
CA LYS A 253 -8.49 4.59 7.43
C LYS A 253 -7.75 4.68 6.09
N ASP A 254 -6.45 4.39 6.07
CA ASP A 254 -5.67 4.43 4.85
C ASP A 254 -6.04 3.22 3.98
N ALA A 255 -6.42 3.46 2.73
CA ALA A 255 -6.64 2.41 1.74
C ALA A 255 -5.29 1.86 1.24
N VAL A 256 -4.61 1.10 2.09
CA VAL A 256 -3.36 0.40 1.76
C VAL A 256 -3.70 -1.02 1.33
N PRO A 257 -3.27 -1.50 0.15
CA PRO A 257 -3.49 -2.89 -0.24
C PRO A 257 -2.95 -3.86 0.80
N CYS A 258 -3.58 -5.03 0.95
CA CYS A 258 -3.08 -6.11 1.81
C CYS A 258 -2.68 -7.32 0.98
N VAL A 259 -1.88 -8.20 1.58
CA VAL A 259 -1.22 -9.30 0.87
C VAL A 259 -1.58 -10.64 1.51
N ALA A 260 -1.76 -11.64 0.66
CA ALA A 260 -1.71 -13.05 1.02
C ALA A 260 -0.69 -13.77 0.13
N LEU A 261 -0.08 -14.83 0.65
CA LEU A 261 0.82 -15.72 -0.06
C LEU A 261 0.18 -17.09 -0.16
N GLY A 262 0.32 -17.76 -1.30
CA GLY A 262 -0.17 -19.12 -1.45
C GLY A 262 0.22 -19.74 -2.78
N THR A 263 -0.41 -20.88 -3.08
CA THR A 263 -0.21 -21.62 -4.32
C THR A 263 -1.42 -21.43 -5.24
N THR A 264 -1.20 -21.13 -6.52
CA THR A 264 -2.28 -21.09 -7.53
C THR A 264 -2.86 -22.47 -7.77
N LEU A 265 -4.03 -22.54 -8.41
CA LEU A 265 -4.60 -23.82 -8.87
C LEU A 265 -3.69 -24.54 -9.89
N GLU A 266 -2.76 -23.84 -10.53
CA GLU A 266 -1.73 -24.43 -11.39
C GLU A 266 -0.48 -24.90 -10.63
N GLY A 267 -0.45 -24.77 -9.29
CA GLY A 267 0.68 -25.23 -8.47
C GLY A 267 1.81 -24.21 -8.32
N GLU A 268 1.56 -22.93 -8.64
CA GLU A 268 2.60 -21.90 -8.66
C GLU A 268 2.56 -21.02 -7.42
N SER A 269 3.70 -20.75 -6.78
CA SER A 269 3.73 -19.82 -5.65
C SER A 269 3.57 -18.38 -6.13
N SER A 270 2.59 -17.67 -5.56
CA SER A 270 2.24 -16.29 -5.94
C SER A 270 1.72 -15.51 -4.74
N VAL A 271 1.92 -14.19 -4.77
CA VAL A 271 1.17 -13.30 -3.88
C VAL A 271 -0.20 -12.96 -4.50
N ALA A 272 -1.21 -12.80 -3.64
CA ALA A 272 -2.48 -12.17 -3.95
C ALA A 272 -2.53 -10.80 -3.24
N VAL A 273 -2.77 -9.74 -4.00
CA VAL A 273 -2.76 -8.35 -3.53
C VAL A 273 -4.17 -7.80 -3.65
N PHE A 274 -4.78 -7.50 -2.52
CA PHE A 274 -6.18 -7.07 -2.45
C PHE A 274 -6.25 -5.55 -2.40
N VAL A 275 -7.10 -4.98 -3.24
CA VAL A 275 -7.29 -3.53 -3.33
C VAL A 275 -8.76 -3.17 -3.41
N GLN A 276 -9.10 -1.96 -2.96
CA GLN A 276 -10.44 -1.39 -3.03
C GLN A 276 -10.41 -0.08 -3.82
N GLY A 277 -11.27 0.04 -4.83
CA GLY A 277 -11.31 1.22 -5.67
C GLY A 277 -10.19 1.24 -6.72
N ILE A 278 -10.20 2.30 -7.54
CA ILE A 278 -9.17 2.51 -8.56
C ILE A 278 -7.87 2.94 -7.86
N ASP A 279 -6.83 2.14 -7.99
CA ASP A 279 -5.51 2.38 -7.42
C ASP A 279 -4.44 2.20 -8.50
N LEU A 280 -3.95 3.31 -9.04
CA LEU A 280 -2.95 3.27 -10.11
C LEU A 280 -1.60 2.73 -9.65
N ASP A 281 -1.31 2.71 -8.35
CA ASP A 281 -0.05 2.23 -7.78
C ASP A 281 -0.08 0.76 -7.35
N VAL A 282 -1.22 0.07 -7.54
CA VAL A 282 -1.35 -1.33 -7.11
C VAL A 282 -0.39 -2.27 -7.84
N VAL A 283 -0.02 -1.99 -9.10
CA VAL A 283 0.91 -2.83 -9.86
C VAL A 283 2.35 -2.70 -9.31
N PRO A 284 2.91 -1.48 -9.14
CA PRO A 284 4.16 -1.27 -8.39
C PRO A 284 4.14 -1.90 -6.99
N PHE A 285 3.04 -1.78 -6.26
CA PHE A 285 2.88 -2.41 -4.96
C PHE A 285 2.94 -3.95 -5.07
N ALA A 286 2.28 -4.53 -6.07
CA ALA A 286 2.16 -5.97 -6.22
C ALA A 286 3.50 -6.64 -6.57
N VAL A 287 4.29 -6.02 -7.44
CA VAL A 287 5.65 -6.52 -7.75
C VAL A 287 6.59 -6.37 -6.56
N ASP A 288 6.43 -5.32 -5.75
CA ASP A 288 7.16 -5.12 -4.49
C ASP A 288 6.80 -6.21 -3.47
N ALA A 289 5.51 -6.52 -3.34
CA ALA A 289 5.01 -7.60 -2.49
C ALA A 289 5.53 -8.98 -2.92
N ALA A 290 5.51 -9.27 -4.23
CA ALA A 290 6.06 -10.51 -4.77
C ALA A 290 7.56 -10.63 -4.46
N SER A 291 8.32 -9.56 -4.70
CA SER A 291 9.74 -9.51 -4.36
C SER A 291 9.99 -9.72 -2.86
N ARG A 292 9.22 -9.08 -1.99
CA ARG A 292 9.30 -9.24 -0.53
C ARG A 292 9.06 -10.69 -0.10
N CYS A 293 8.04 -11.33 -0.66
CA CYS A 293 7.69 -12.72 -0.35
C CYS A 293 8.61 -13.74 -1.04
N GLY A 294 9.59 -13.30 -1.86
CA GLY A 294 10.50 -14.19 -2.57
C GLY A 294 9.85 -14.99 -3.70
N VAL A 295 8.70 -14.53 -4.22
CA VAL A 295 7.99 -15.16 -5.34
C VAL A 295 8.13 -14.33 -6.61
N ARG A 296 7.85 -14.96 -7.76
CA ARG A 296 8.00 -14.32 -9.07
C ARG A 296 6.68 -14.13 -9.82
N ARG A 297 5.56 -14.08 -9.08
CA ARG A 297 4.23 -13.82 -9.63
C ARG A 297 3.41 -13.02 -8.63
N ALA A 298 2.53 -12.18 -9.16
CA ALA A 298 1.55 -11.45 -8.39
C ALA A 298 0.18 -11.50 -9.05
N VAL A 299 -0.85 -11.64 -8.24
CA VAL A 299 -2.25 -11.54 -8.66
C VAL A 299 -2.86 -10.33 -7.96
N VAL A 300 -3.33 -9.35 -8.73
CA VAL A 300 -4.11 -8.23 -8.19
C VAL A 300 -5.57 -8.65 -8.13
N VAL A 301 -6.16 -8.60 -6.93
CA VAL A 301 -7.55 -8.96 -6.65
C VAL A 301 -8.35 -7.70 -6.40
N ALA A 302 -9.31 -7.40 -7.28
CA ALA A 302 -10.08 -6.17 -7.26
C ALA A 302 -11.50 -6.38 -7.81
N ARG A 303 -12.36 -5.36 -7.73
CA ARG A 303 -13.60 -5.34 -8.52
C ARG A 303 -13.27 -5.08 -9.99
N ALA A 304 -13.96 -5.74 -10.92
CA ALA A 304 -13.71 -5.53 -12.35
C ALA A 304 -13.79 -4.06 -12.78
N LYS A 305 -14.76 -3.30 -12.24
CA LYS A 305 -14.94 -1.86 -12.53
C LYS A 305 -13.81 -0.97 -12.00
N ASP A 306 -13.01 -1.45 -11.06
CA ASP A 306 -11.91 -0.70 -10.46
C ASP A 306 -10.58 -0.94 -11.21
N VAL A 307 -10.53 -1.92 -12.12
CA VAL A 307 -9.34 -2.20 -12.92
C VAL A 307 -9.39 -1.40 -14.22
N THR A 308 -8.41 -0.52 -14.39
CA THR A 308 -8.31 0.35 -15.57
C THR A 308 -7.39 -0.26 -16.64
N PRO A 309 -7.55 0.11 -17.93
CA PRO A 309 -6.62 -0.31 -18.98
C PRO A 309 -5.16 0.09 -18.70
N SER A 310 -4.94 1.21 -18.01
CA SER A 310 -3.60 1.65 -17.61
C SER A 310 -2.93 0.70 -16.62
N MET A 311 -3.71 0.13 -15.69
CA MET A 311 -3.19 -0.87 -14.74
C MET A 311 -2.81 -2.16 -15.47
N GLN A 312 -3.63 -2.63 -16.42
CA GLN A 312 -3.34 -3.82 -17.21
C GLN A 312 -2.06 -3.66 -18.04
N LYS A 313 -1.93 -2.55 -18.78
CA LYS A 313 -0.72 -2.22 -19.56
C LYS A 313 0.52 -2.11 -18.67
N MET A 314 0.36 -1.63 -17.44
CA MET A 314 1.47 -1.56 -16.49
C MET A 314 1.90 -2.95 -16.02
N GLY A 315 0.95 -3.86 -15.79
CA GLY A 315 1.22 -5.27 -15.49
C GLY A 315 1.98 -5.98 -16.61
N GLU A 316 1.64 -5.70 -17.88
CA GLU A 316 2.36 -6.24 -19.06
C GLU A 316 3.82 -5.75 -19.15
N ARG A 317 4.12 -4.57 -18.59
CA ARG A 317 5.46 -3.97 -18.59
C ARG A 317 6.29 -4.35 -17.36
N ALA A 318 5.70 -5.05 -16.40
CA ALA A 318 6.40 -5.54 -15.23
C ALA A 318 7.28 -6.76 -15.58
N SER A 319 8.45 -6.86 -14.96
CA SER A 319 9.34 -8.02 -15.09
C SER A 319 8.89 -9.22 -14.24
N ILE A 320 8.09 -8.94 -13.20
CA ILE A 320 7.31 -9.95 -12.46
C ILE A 320 5.92 -10.01 -13.12
N PRO A 321 5.48 -11.17 -13.65
CA PRO A 321 4.15 -11.33 -14.18
C PRO A 321 3.06 -10.91 -13.19
N VAL A 322 2.19 -10.00 -13.63
CA VAL A 322 1.03 -9.53 -12.88
C VAL A 322 -0.25 -9.90 -13.64
N SER A 323 -1.12 -10.66 -12.99
CA SER A 323 -2.47 -10.93 -13.50
C SER A 323 -3.53 -10.28 -12.62
N PHE A 324 -4.77 -10.21 -13.13
CA PHE A 324 -5.90 -9.63 -12.41
C PHE A 324 -6.97 -10.70 -12.21
N GLN A 325 -7.47 -10.81 -10.98
CA GLN A 325 -8.61 -11.64 -10.61
C GLN A 325 -9.71 -10.77 -10.02
N TYR A 326 -10.96 -11.13 -10.30
CA TYR A 326 -12.10 -10.28 -9.99
C TYR A 326 -12.94 -10.85 -8.85
N LEU A 327 -13.28 -9.98 -7.90
CA LEU A 327 -14.17 -10.30 -6.81
C LEU A 327 -15.60 -10.51 -7.33
N ASN A 328 -16.22 -11.62 -6.94
CA ASN A 328 -17.66 -11.87 -7.16
C ASN A 328 -18.46 -11.17 -6.06
N ILE A 329 -18.63 -9.84 -6.18
CA ILE A 329 -19.34 -8.99 -5.22
C ILE A 329 -20.28 -7.99 -5.89
#